data_AF-A0A8I1ZQI2-F1
#
_entry.id   AF-A0A8I1ZQI2-F1
#
_cell.length_a   1.000
_cell.length_b   1.000
_cell.length_c   1.000
_cell.angle_alpha   90.00
_cell.angle_beta   90.00
_cell.angle_gamma   90.00
#
_symmetry.space_group_name_H-M   'P 1'
#
loop_
_entity.id
_entity.type
_entity.pdbx_description
1 polymer ?
#
loop_
_entity_poly.entity_id
_entity_poly.type
_entity_poly.pdbx_seq_one_letter_code
_entity_poly.pdbx_strand_id
1 'polypeptide(L)'
;MDLKPRCGERIAELIEKGVDIPNPLSLDVGEEVDLDRISAYKVRIYPGCRIYGKDTVISSGSQIGREGPVTIEGCQLGRDVELKGGFFSKSVFLDRSNMGLGAHVREGCILEEEAGGAHCVGLKQTILFPFVTLGSLINFCDCLMAGGTSRKDHSEVGSSYIHFNFTPDGDKATASLIGDVPRGVMLNQPAIFLGGQGGIVGPVRMGFGNVVAAGTVLREDCLADSRLIPGRSTSGKVKEYRSALYPNLIRVAENNIIYLANLAALSEWYVHVRKQFLDGQEFGPLIHAGLLDRLSSARKERLKRYEAFARRASAADPSGSEETRRLRKELGGTVDKIQALCEDKGVPDSPAAASRDTFLAAMERARQGGPGSYIETIQALPAEVSSAGTRWLRGVVEHFCAEASRAMPGLRLFGK
;
A
#
# COMPACT_ATOMS: atom_id res chain seq x y z
N MET A 1 29.84 -34.85 -20.48
CA MET A 1 29.60 -33.43 -20.74
C MET A 1 29.23 -32.82 -19.40
N ASP A 2 30.11 -32.01 -18.82
CA ASP A 2 29.81 -31.35 -17.55
C ASP A 2 28.87 -30.17 -17.83
N LEU A 3 27.62 -30.28 -17.37
CA LEU A 3 26.63 -29.22 -17.49
C LEU A 3 26.96 -28.13 -16.45
N LYS A 4 27.24 -26.92 -16.92
CA LYS A 4 27.48 -25.75 -16.05
C LYS A 4 26.27 -24.81 -16.08
N PRO A 5 25.80 -24.30 -14.92
CA PRO A 5 24.78 -23.26 -14.89
C PRO A 5 25.28 -21.99 -15.58
N ARG A 6 24.40 -21.32 -16.34
CA ARG A 6 24.72 -20.05 -17.03
C ARG A 6 25.24 -18.98 -16.06
N CYS A 7 24.67 -18.89 -14.87
CA CYS A 7 25.01 -17.92 -13.83
C CYS A 7 26.00 -18.48 -12.78
N GLY A 8 26.77 -19.53 -13.12
CA GLY A 8 27.65 -20.22 -12.18
C GLY A 8 28.68 -19.31 -11.49
N GLU A 9 29.33 -18.41 -12.23
CA GLU A 9 30.31 -17.46 -11.69
C GLU A 9 29.66 -16.49 -10.69
N ARG A 10 28.45 -16.02 -10.99
CA ARG A 10 27.69 -15.09 -10.13
C ARG A 10 27.25 -15.76 -8.83
N ILE A 11 26.87 -17.03 -8.89
CA ILE A 11 26.54 -17.82 -7.71
C ILE A 11 27.79 -18.05 -6.85
N ALA A 12 28.95 -18.31 -7.48
CA ALA A 12 30.22 -18.44 -6.76
C ALA A 12 30.58 -17.12 -6.05
N GLU A 13 30.46 -15.98 -6.71
CA GLU A 13 30.71 -14.65 -6.13
C GLU A 13 29.81 -14.38 -4.91
N LEU A 14 28.52 -14.74 -4.96
CA LEU A 14 27.61 -14.61 -3.82
C LEU A 14 28.03 -15.49 -2.64
N ILE A 15 28.49 -16.72 -2.89
CA ILE A 15 28.97 -17.63 -1.85
C ILE A 15 30.27 -17.09 -1.24
N GLU A 16 31.22 -16.67 -2.06
CA GLU A 16 32.48 -16.06 -1.61
C GLU A 16 32.25 -14.80 -0.79
N LYS A 17 31.24 -14.01 -1.17
CA LYS A 17 30.76 -12.84 -0.42
C LYS A 17 30.17 -13.21 0.94
N GLY A 18 29.66 -14.43 1.13
CA GLY A 18 29.17 -14.95 2.41
C GLY A 18 27.68 -15.34 2.45
N VAL A 19 26.99 -15.34 1.30
CA VAL A 19 25.57 -15.75 1.22
C VAL A 19 25.45 -17.27 1.40
N ASP A 20 24.53 -17.71 2.26
CA ASP A 20 24.24 -19.13 2.49
C ASP A 20 23.35 -19.69 1.38
N ILE A 21 23.95 -20.49 0.49
CA ILE A 21 23.28 -21.11 -0.65
C ILE A 21 23.50 -22.63 -0.58
N PRO A 22 22.62 -23.39 0.08
CA PRO A 22 22.83 -24.82 0.33
C PRO A 22 22.81 -25.70 -0.93
N ASN A 23 22.19 -25.23 -2.03
CA ASN A 23 22.22 -25.94 -3.32
C ASN A 23 22.43 -24.93 -4.47
N PRO A 24 23.69 -24.51 -4.71
CA PRO A 24 24.00 -23.41 -5.63
C PRO A 24 23.57 -23.66 -7.06
N LEU A 25 23.72 -24.90 -7.54
CA LEU A 25 23.44 -25.26 -8.93
C LEU A 25 21.94 -25.21 -9.29
N SER A 26 21.06 -24.95 -8.30
CA SER A 26 19.63 -24.82 -8.48
C SER A 26 19.13 -23.37 -8.61
N LEU A 27 20.00 -22.38 -8.39
CA LEU A 27 19.64 -20.97 -8.49
C LEU A 27 19.75 -20.47 -9.94
N ASP A 28 18.94 -19.46 -10.27
CA ASP A 28 19.16 -18.62 -11.44
C ASP A 28 19.21 -17.14 -11.03
N VAL A 29 20.30 -16.46 -11.38
CA VAL A 29 20.52 -15.04 -11.09
C VAL A 29 20.74 -14.31 -12.40
N GLY A 30 19.88 -13.33 -12.69
CA GLY A 30 19.95 -12.50 -13.89
C GLY A 30 21.26 -11.69 -13.97
N GLU A 31 21.71 -11.42 -15.19
CA GLU A 31 22.90 -10.59 -15.46
C GLU A 31 22.68 -9.14 -15.02
N GLU A 32 21.44 -8.67 -15.06
CA GLU A 32 21.05 -7.33 -14.65
C GLU A 32 21.09 -7.09 -13.15
N VAL A 33 21.15 -8.16 -12.34
CA VAL A 33 21.18 -8.05 -10.87
C VAL A 33 22.54 -7.52 -10.42
N ASP A 34 22.54 -6.47 -9.61
CA ASP A 34 23.76 -5.95 -9.01
C ASP A 34 24.05 -6.75 -7.72
N LEU A 35 25.09 -7.58 -7.73
CA LEU A 35 25.42 -8.45 -6.59
C LEU A 35 25.90 -7.65 -5.38
N ASP A 36 26.34 -6.40 -5.56
CA ASP A 36 26.67 -5.49 -4.47
C ASP A 36 25.46 -5.07 -3.66
N ARG A 37 24.24 -5.22 -4.20
CA ARG A 37 22.96 -4.96 -3.53
C ARG A 37 22.38 -6.17 -2.79
N ILE A 38 23.14 -7.25 -2.71
CA ILE A 38 22.81 -8.44 -1.90
C ILE A 38 23.78 -8.46 -0.72
N SER A 39 23.24 -8.41 0.50
CA SER A 39 24.04 -8.43 1.72
C SER A 39 24.75 -9.78 1.88
N ALA A 40 25.99 -9.72 2.36
CA ALA A 40 26.72 -10.89 2.83
C ALA A 40 26.19 -11.43 4.16
N TYR A 41 25.59 -10.56 4.97
CA TYR A 41 25.36 -10.86 6.37
C TYR A 41 24.04 -11.61 6.58
N LYS A 42 24.14 -12.91 6.87
CA LYS A 42 23.01 -13.79 7.24
C LYS A 42 21.91 -13.88 6.17
N VAL A 43 22.23 -13.62 4.91
CA VAL A 43 21.30 -13.89 3.80
C VAL A 43 21.34 -15.37 3.47
N ARG A 44 20.17 -16.00 3.33
CA ARG A 44 20.03 -17.40 2.91
C ARG A 44 19.07 -17.55 1.74
N ILE A 45 19.53 -18.22 0.70
CA ILE A 45 18.76 -18.42 -0.54
C ILE A 45 18.59 -19.92 -0.77
N TYR A 46 17.36 -20.39 -0.63
CA TYR A 46 17.00 -21.80 -0.70
C TYR A 46 16.92 -22.30 -2.16
N PRO A 47 16.93 -23.62 -2.37
CA PRO A 47 17.03 -24.20 -3.71
C PRO A 47 15.90 -23.79 -4.66
N GLY A 48 16.22 -23.64 -5.95
CA GLY A 48 15.25 -23.37 -7.01
C GLY A 48 14.79 -21.91 -7.15
N CYS A 49 15.36 -20.99 -6.37
CA CYS A 49 15.01 -19.58 -6.44
C CYS A 49 15.58 -18.89 -7.69
N ARG A 50 14.86 -17.86 -8.15
CA ARG A 50 15.20 -17.02 -9.31
C ARG A 50 15.25 -15.57 -8.89
N ILE A 51 16.33 -14.87 -9.20
CA ILE A 51 16.57 -13.48 -8.78
C ILE A 51 16.86 -12.65 -10.03
N TYR A 52 15.98 -11.71 -10.32
CA TYR A 52 16.01 -10.86 -11.51
C TYR A 52 15.76 -9.40 -11.16
N GLY A 53 16.01 -8.52 -12.13
CA GLY A 53 15.73 -7.10 -12.07
C GLY A 53 16.87 -6.27 -11.48
N LYS A 54 17.27 -5.24 -12.21
CA LYS A 54 18.38 -4.32 -11.86
C LYS A 54 18.20 -3.56 -10.54
N ASP A 55 16.96 -3.42 -10.08
CA ASP A 55 16.63 -2.68 -8.87
C ASP A 55 16.53 -3.61 -7.65
N THR A 56 16.85 -4.90 -7.79
CA THR A 56 16.76 -5.86 -6.68
C THR A 56 17.76 -5.54 -5.57
N VAL A 57 17.27 -5.52 -4.33
CA VAL A 57 18.04 -5.32 -3.10
C VAL A 57 17.63 -6.40 -2.11
N ILE A 58 18.61 -7.09 -1.53
CA ILE A 58 18.38 -8.11 -0.49
C ILE A 58 19.25 -7.75 0.72
N SER A 59 18.64 -7.14 1.74
CA SER A 59 19.36 -6.73 2.95
C SER A 59 19.61 -7.91 3.90
N SER A 60 20.50 -7.67 4.85
CA SER A 60 20.93 -8.63 5.86
C SER A 60 19.80 -9.41 6.54
N GLY A 61 20.08 -10.69 6.85
CA GLY A 61 19.15 -11.59 7.54
C GLY A 61 18.01 -12.15 6.69
N SER A 62 17.85 -11.70 5.44
CA SER A 62 16.75 -12.14 4.58
C SER A 62 16.82 -13.63 4.22
N GLN A 63 15.68 -14.30 4.25
CA GLN A 63 15.53 -15.71 3.89
C GLN A 63 14.58 -15.87 2.71
N ILE A 64 15.07 -16.47 1.63
CA ILE A 64 14.36 -16.55 0.35
C ILE A 64 14.14 -18.01 -0.04
N GLY A 65 12.87 -18.45 -0.06
CA GLY A 65 12.43 -19.73 -0.58
C GLY A 65 12.41 -20.90 0.41
N ARG A 66 12.27 -20.62 1.70
CA ARG A 66 12.30 -21.65 2.76
C ARG A 66 11.24 -22.74 2.63
N GLU A 67 10.02 -22.39 2.21
CA GLU A 67 8.89 -23.32 2.04
C GLU A 67 8.72 -23.79 0.58
N GLY A 68 9.37 -23.12 -0.38
CA GLY A 68 9.37 -23.49 -1.78
C GLY A 68 10.06 -22.42 -2.65
N PRO A 69 10.28 -22.68 -3.95
CA PRO A 69 10.96 -21.74 -4.85
C PRO A 69 10.34 -20.34 -4.85
N VAL A 70 11.21 -19.33 -4.86
CA VAL A 70 10.82 -17.93 -4.99
C VAL A 70 11.35 -17.36 -6.31
N THR A 71 10.52 -16.61 -7.01
CA THR A 71 10.97 -15.68 -8.05
C THR A 71 10.89 -14.25 -7.52
N ILE A 72 12.02 -13.54 -7.48
CA ILE A 72 12.11 -12.12 -7.19
C ILE A 72 12.43 -11.37 -8.48
N GLU A 73 11.69 -10.32 -8.77
CA GLU A 73 11.94 -9.42 -9.90
C GLU A 73 11.90 -7.95 -9.44
N GLY A 74 13.06 -7.30 -9.30
CA GLY A 74 13.16 -5.87 -8.99
C GLY A 74 12.52 -5.45 -7.67
N CYS A 75 12.65 -6.27 -6.63
CA CYS A 75 12.13 -5.97 -5.29
C CYS A 75 13.22 -5.43 -4.36
N GLN A 76 12.84 -4.57 -3.41
CA GLN A 76 13.74 -4.09 -2.36
C GLN A 76 13.32 -4.70 -1.03
N LEU A 77 14.21 -5.48 -0.42
CA LEU A 77 13.99 -6.14 0.86
C LEU A 77 14.82 -5.46 1.95
N GLY A 78 14.17 -5.02 3.02
CA GLY A 78 14.78 -4.61 4.27
C GLY A 78 15.34 -5.81 5.04
N ARG A 79 15.71 -5.60 6.29
CA ARG A 79 16.39 -6.61 7.11
C ARG A 79 15.43 -7.72 7.52
N ASP A 80 15.95 -8.93 7.64
CA ASP A 80 15.23 -10.09 8.18
C ASP A 80 13.88 -10.37 7.47
N VAL A 81 13.77 -10.04 6.18
CA VAL A 81 12.58 -10.32 5.38
C VAL A 81 12.52 -11.82 5.03
N GLU A 82 11.34 -12.42 5.20
CA GLU A 82 11.11 -13.83 4.85
C GLU A 82 10.12 -13.97 3.68
N LEU A 83 10.64 -14.29 2.50
CA LEU A 83 9.81 -14.65 1.34
C LEU A 83 9.85 -16.17 1.21
N LYS A 84 8.80 -16.85 1.69
CA LYS A 84 8.88 -18.31 1.93
C LYS A 84 8.65 -19.16 0.69
N GLY A 85 7.87 -18.68 -0.29
CA GLY A 85 7.66 -19.35 -1.58
C GLY A 85 6.66 -18.61 -2.45
N GLY A 86 6.94 -18.47 -3.75
CA GLY A 86 6.01 -17.79 -4.68
C GLY A 86 6.66 -16.77 -5.62
N PHE A 87 5.89 -15.76 -6.03
CA PHE A 87 6.31 -14.75 -7.00
C PHE A 87 6.19 -13.34 -6.42
N PHE A 88 7.27 -12.56 -6.53
CA PHE A 88 7.40 -11.22 -6.00
C PHE A 88 8.02 -10.31 -7.06
N SER A 89 7.28 -9.29 -7.49
CA SER A 89 7.74 -8.36 -8.53
C SER A 89 7.49 -6.91 -8.14
N LYS A 90 8.51 -6.07 -8.37
CA LYS A 90 8.46 -4.60 -8.29
C LYS A 90 7.72 -4.11 -7.05
N SER A 91 8.19 -4.56 -5.89
CA SER A 91 7.57 -4.32 -4.58
C SER A 91 8.64 -4.09 -3.50
N VAL A 92 8.25 -3.41 -2.43
CA VAL A 92 9.13 -3.14 -1.27
C VAL A 92 8.62 -3.88 -0.05
N PHE A 93 9.55 -4.47 0.69
CA PHE A 93 9.32 -5.22 1.92
C PHE A 93 10.25 -4.64 2.98
N LEU A 94 9.72 -3.97 4.00
CA LEU A 94 10.54 -3.40 5.08
C LEU A 94 10.82 -4.46 6.17
N ASP A 95 11.59 -4.05 7.17
CA ASP A 95 12.20 -4.94 8.15
C ASP A 95 11.21 -5.96 8.74
N ARG A 96 11.62 -7.22 8.73
CA ARG A 96 10.88 -8.37 9.28
C ARG A 96 9.49 -8.60 8.69
N SER A 97 9.17 -8.00 7.53
CA SER A 97 7.98 -8.37 6.77
C SER A 97 8.11 -9.79 6.22
N ASN A 98 6.99 -10.48 6.01
CA ASN A 98 7.03 -11.88 5.62
C ASN A 98 5.83 -12.30 4.75
N MET A 99 6.06 -13.26 3.84
CA MET A 99 5.02 -13.82 2.98
C MET A 99 5.17 -15.35 2.90
N GLY A 100 4.09 -16.07 3.20
CA GLY A 100 4.03 -17.52 3.20
C GLY A 100 4.07 -18.17 1.81
N LEU A 101 4.10 -19.50 1.78
CA LEU A 101 4.07 -20.29 0.55
C LEU A 101 2.92 -19.91 -0.41
N GLY A 102 3.24 -19.83 -1.70
CA GLY A 102 2.25 -19.55 -2.74
C GLY A 102 1.83 -18.08 -2.80
N ALA A 103 2.60 -17.18 -2.17
CA ALA A 103 2.38 -15.75 -2.30
C ALA A 103 2.55 -15.31 -3.76
N HIS A 104 1.72 -14.35 -4.17
CA HIS A 104 1.78 -13.74 -5.50
C HIS A 104 1.67 -12.23 -5.35
N VAL A 105 2.80 -11.59 -5.04
CA VAL A 105 2.92 -10.14 -4.84
C VAL A 105 3.40 -9.49 -6.12
N ARG A 106 2.51 -8.73 -6.76
CA ARG A 106 2.78 -8.06 -8.04
C ARG A 106 3.12 -6.59 -7.83
N GLU A 107 3.39 -5.89 -8.92
CA GLU A 107 3.96 -4.54 -8.89
C GLU A 107 3.15 -3.53 -8.06
N GLY A 108 3.88 -2.61 -7.45
CA GLY A 108 3.29 -1.49 -6.71
C GLY A 108 2.93 -1.83 -5.26
N CYS A 109 3.42 -2.93 -4.69
CA CYS A 109 3.17 -3.24 -3.29
C CYS A 109 4.25 -2.67 -2.36
N ILE A 110 3.82 -2.27 -1.18
CA ILE A 110 4.67 -1.91 -0.05
C ILE A 110 4.16 -2.67 1.17
N LEU A 111 5.02 -3.47 1.77
CA LEU A 111 4.78 -4.10 3.06
C LEU A 111 5.75 -3.45 4.04
N GLU A 112 5.23 -2.65 4.96
CA GLU A 112 6.05 -2.02 6.00
C GLU A 112 6.45 -3.04 7.08
N GLU A 113 7.12 -2.56 8.14
CA GLU A 113 7.77 -3.43 9.11
C GLU A 113 6.80 -4.44 9.72
N GLU A 114 7.21 -5.69 9.73
CA GLU A 114 6.43 -6.77 10.37
C GLU A 114 5.05 -7.04 9.76
N ALA A 115 4.68 -6.36 8.68
CA ALA A 115 3.50 -6.71 7.90
C ALA A 115 3.73 -8.05 7.20
N GLY A 116 2.67 -8.82 6.98
CA GLY A 116 2.84 -10.09 6.31
C GLY A 116 1.58 -10.83 5.91
N GLY A 117 1.78 -11.96 5.26
CA GLY A 117 0.71 -12.82 4.78
C GLY A 117 1.03 -14.30 5.00
N ALA A 118 0.00 -15.08 5.31
CA ALA A 118 0.09 -16.54 5.35
C ALA A 118 0.20 -17.12 3.93
N HIS A 119 -0.26 -18.36 3.71
CA HIS A 119 -0.11 -19.01 2.40
C HIS A 119 -1.15 -18.51 1.39
N CYS A 120 -0.77 -18.52 0.11
CA CYS A 120 -1.63 -18.19 -1.03
C CYS A 120 -2.27 -16.79 -0.96
N VAL A 121 -1.46 -15.77 -0.65
CA VAL A 121 -1.89 -14.37 -0.63
C VAL A 121 -1.50 -13.68 -1.95
N GLY A 122 -2.50 -13.10 -2.62
CA GLY A 122 -2.33 -12.33 -3.85
C GLY A 122 -2.47 -10.84 -3.64
N LEU A 123 -1.44 -10.07 -4.00
CA LEU A 123 -1.39 -8.60 -3.87
C LEU A 123 -1.01 -7.93 -5.20
N LYS A 124 -1.46 -6.70 -5.36
CA LYS A 124 -1.03 -5.78 -6.43
C LYS A 124 -1.47 -4.38 -6.03
N GLN A 125 -0.57 -3.39 -6.15
CA GLN A 125 -0.91 -2.00 -5.82
C GLN A 125 -1.47 -1.88 -4.39
N THR A 126 -0.87 -2.62 -3.45
CA THR A 126 -1.33 -2.74 -2.07
C THR A 126 -0.28 -2.22 -1.10
N ILE A 127 -0.70 -1.39 -0.15
CA ILE A 127 0.16 -0.83 0.89
C ILE A 127 -0.32 -1.34 2.25
N LEU A 128 0.55 -2.08 2.94
CA LEU A 128 0.30 -2.57 4.29
C LEU A 128 1.23 -1.85 5.25
N PHE A 129 0.66 -1.13 6.20
CA PHE A 129 1.40 -0.49 7.29
C PHE A 129 1.89 -1.54 8.29
N PRO A 130 2.71 -1.14 9.29
CA PRO A 130 3.37 -2.10 10.15
C PRO A 130 2.38 -3.01 10.85
N PHE A 131 2.80 -4.25 11.06
CA PHE A 131 2.05 -5.33 11.73
C PHE A 131 0.83 -5.87 10.99
N VAL A 132 0.31 -5.20 9.95
CA VAL A 132 -0.89 -5.68 9.23
C VAL A 132 -0.67 -7.10 8.73
N THR A 133 -1.54 -8.01 9.15
CA THR A 133 -1.44 -9.44 8.87
C THR A 133 -2.59 -9.89 7.98
N LEU A 134 -2.23 -10.63 6.93
CA LEU A 134 -3.18 -11.26 6.02
C LEU A 134 -3.17 -12.77 6.30
N GLY A 135 -4.36 -13.34 6.52
CA GLY A 135 -4.57 -14.77 6.58
C GLY A 135 -4.29 -15.48 5.24
N SER A 136 -4.89 -16.64 5.05
CA SER A 136 -4.62 -17.48 3.88
C SER A 136 -5.65 -17.31 2.76
N LEU A 137 -5.27 -17.66 1.53
CA LEU A 137 -6.19 -17.70 0.37
C LEU A 137 -6.85 -16.35 0.06
N ILE A 138 -6.07 -15.28 0.11
CA ILE A 138 -6.56 -13.89 0.02
C ILE A 138 -6.24 -13.30 -1.35
N ASN A 139 -7.15 -12.48 -1.88
CA ASN A 139 -6.85 -11.52 -2.94
C ASN A 139 -7.18 -10.11 -2.46
N PHE A 140 -6.14 -9.33 -2.17
CA PHE A 140 -6.25 -8.02 -1.51
C PHE A 140 -5.48 -6.95 -2.28
N CYS A 141 -5.80 -6.84 -3.57
CA CYS A 141 -5.23 -5.83 -4.46
C CYS A 141 -5.78 -4.43 -4.15
N ASP A 142 -5.15 -3.37 -4.65
CA ASP A 142 -5.70 -2.01 -4.69
C ASP A 142 -6.17 -1.45 -3.32
N CYS A 143 -5.51 -1.85 -2.23
CA CYS A 143 -5.85 -1.45 -0.86
C CYS A 143 -4.69 -0.73 -0.16
N LEU A 144 -5.02 0.24 0.71
CA LEU A 144 -4.13 0.70 1.77
C LEU A 144 -4.77 0.30 3.10
N MET A 145 -4.02 -0.42 3.93
CA MET A 145 -4.49 -0.86 5.24
C MET A 145 -3.51 -0.49 6.34
N ALA A 146 -4.05 0.05 7.42
CA ALA A 146 -3.32 0.45 8.63
C ALA A 146 -4.01 -0.01 9.91
N GLY A 147 -3.43 0.35 11.05
CA GLY A 147 -3.94 0.07 12.39
C GLY A 147 -3.22 -1.09 13.07
N GLY A 148 -3.31 -1.11 14.39
CA GLY A 148 -2.51 -1.96 15.25
C GLY A 148 -1.31 -1.20 15.83
N THR A 149 -0.79 -1.75 16.93
CA THR A 149 0.30 -1.19 17.71
C THR A 149 1.47 -2.16 17.88
N SER A 150 1.33 -3.43 17.49
CA SER A 150 2.43 -4.40 17.50
C SER A 150 2.05 -5.68 16.73
N ARG A 151 2.97 -6.63 16.56
CA ARG A 151 2.60 -7.99 16.07
C ARG A 151 1.52 -8.67 16.88
N LYS A 152 1.39 -8.36 18.17
CA LYS A 152 0.38 -8.98 19.05
C LYS A 152 -0.96 -8.26 18.99
N ASP A 153 -0.95 -6.99 18.61
CA ASP A 153 -2.12 -6.14 18.44
C ASP A 153 -2.08 -5.57 17.02
N HIS A 154 -2.40 -6.40 16.04
CA HIS A 154 -2.32 -6.10 14.62
C HIS A 154 -3.70 -5.97 13.99
N SER A 155 -3.82 -5.15 12.95
CA SER A 155 -4.94 -5.26 12.01
C SER A 155 -4.83 -6.58 11.22
N GLU A 156 -5.96 -7.25 11.04
CA GLU A 156 -6.03 -8.60 10.46
C GLU A 156 -7.03 -8.62 9.30
N VAL A 157 -6.64 -9.29 8.21
CA VAL A 157 -7.55 -9.72 7.14
C VAL A 157 -7.67 -11.23 7.20
N GLY A 158 -8.82 -11.72 7.66
CA GLY A 158 -9.05 -13.14 7.85
C GLY A 158 -9.00 -13.93 6.54
N SER A 159 -8.76 -15.23 6.64
CA SER A 159 -8.58 -16.10 5.47
C SER A 159 -9.78 -16.07 4.49
N SER A 160 -9.51 -16.32 3.21
CA SER A 160 -10.50 -16.33 2.12
C SER A 160 -11.18 -14.97 1.88
N TYR A 161 -10.48 -13.87 2.15
CA TYR A 161 -10.96 -12.52 1.92
C TYR A 161 -10.68 -12.04 0.49
N ILE A 162 -11.63 -11.31 -0.10
CA ILE A 162 -11.50 -10.75 -1.46
C ILE A 162 -11.79 -9.25 -1.46
N HIS A 163 -10.87 -8.46 -2.00
CA HIS A 163 -11.21 -7.12 -2.50
C HIS A 163 -11.70 -7.22 -3.94
N PHE A 164 -12.99 -6.94 -4.13
CA PHE A 164 -13.61 -6.86 -5.46
C PHE A 164 -13.26 -5.51 -6.09
N ASN A 165 -12.11 -5.48 -6.78
CA ASN A 165 -11.52 -4.29 -7.38
C ASN A 165 -11.84 -4.09 -8.88
N PHE A 166 -12.74 -4.89 -9.45
CA PHE A 166 -13.14 -4.80 -10.85
C PHE A 166 -14.67 -4.76 -10.96
N THR A 167 -15.21 -3.73 -11.59
CA THR A 167 -16.66 -3.56 -11.72
C THR A 167 -17.19 -4.28 -12.97
N PRO A 168 -18.50 -4.58 -13.03
CA PRO A 168 -19.13 -5.11 -14.25
C PRO A 168 -18.96 -4.22 -15.49
N ASP A 169 -18.77 -2.91 -15.29
CA ASP A 169 -18.50 -1.94 -16.38
C ASP A 169 -17.04 -1.94 -16.85
N GLY A 170 -16.20 -2.82 -16.30
CA GLY A 170 -14.77 -2.90 -16.59
C GLY A 170 -13.92 -1.82 -15.91
N ASP A 171 -14.44 -1.22 -14.85
CA ASP A 171 -13.81 -0.12 -14.10
C ASP A 171 -12.92 -0.64 -12.97
N LYS A 172 -11.87 0.11 -12.65
CA LYS A 172 -10.90 -0.16 -11.56
C LYS A 172 -10.66 1.04 -10.63
N ALA A 173 -11.51 2.06 -10.67
CA ALA A 173 -11.53 3.17 -9.71
C ALA A 173 -12.12 2.72 -8.36
N THR A 174 -11.57 1.64 -7.82
CA THR A 174 -12.12 0.84 -6.71
C THR A 174 -11.15 0.73 -5.53
N ALA A 175 -10.07 1.53 -5.55
CA ALA A 175 -9.08 1.51 -4.49
C ALA A 175 -9.73 1.80 -3.12
N SER A 176 -9.37 1.01 -2.10
CA SER A 176 -10.03 1.08 -0.79
C SER A 176 -9.03 1.45 0.30
N LEU A 177 -9.48 2.33 1.20
CA LEU A 177 -8.66 2.93 2.25
C LEU A 177 -9.17 2.46 3.61
N ILE A 178 -8.39 1.62 4.29
CA ILE A 178 -8.78 0.93 5.52
C ILE A 178 -7.89 1.46 6.65
N GLY A 179 -8.44 2.37 7.44
CA GLY A 179 -7.69 3.36 8.21
C GLY A 179 -7.40 4.61 7.37
N ASP A 180 -6.34 5.33 7.70
CA ASP A 180 -5.79 6.41 6.88
C ASP A 180 -4.32 6.65 7.21
N VAL A 181 -3.64 7.41 6.36
CA VAL A 181 -2.22 7.73 6.52
C VAL A 181 -1.98 8.70 7.69
N PRO A 182 -2.69 9.85 7.81
CA PRO A 182 -2.41 10.82 8.87
C PRO A 182 -2.42 10.26 10.30
N ARG A 183 -3.33 9.33 10.59
CA ARG A 183 -3.41 8.64 11.88
C ARG A 183 -2.56 7.36 11.88
N GLY A 184 -2.54 6.61 10.79
CA GLY A 184 -1.93 5.28 10.71
C GLY A 184 -0.41 5.29 10.90
N VAL A 185 0.30 6.30 10.37
CA VAL A 185 1.78 6.35 10.50
C VAL A 185 2.27 6.60 11.92
N MET A 186 1.37 6.96 12.84
CA MET A 186 1.69 7.17 14.26
C MET A 186 1.74 5.87 15.06
N LEU A 187 1.35 4.74 14.48
CA LEU A 187 1.43 3.40 15.09
C LEU A 187 0.76 3.27 16.47
N ASN A 188 -0.27 4.09 16.69
CA ASN A 188 -1.00 4.21 17.95
C ASN A 188 -2.53 4.12 17.75
N GLN A 189 -2.95 3.53 16.63
CA GLN A 189 -4.37 3.40 16.28
C GLN A 189 -4.87 1.97 16.55
N PRO A 190 -6.13 1.81 16.99
CA PRO A 190 -6.71 0.49 17.21
C PRO A 190 -6.70 -0.37 15.94
N ALA A 191 -6.43 -1.67 16.11
CA ALA A 191 -6.47 -2.67 15.05
C ALA A 191 -7.84 -2.72 14.34
N ILE A 192 -7.81 -2.93 13.02
CA ILE A 192 -8.99 -3.18 12.19
C ILE A 192 -9.05 -4.68 11.90
N PHE A 193 -10.22 -5.29 12.07
CA PHE A 193 -10.42 -6.71 11.82
C PHE A 193 -11.39 -6.92 10.66
N LEU A 194 -10.93 -7.51 9.55
CA LEU A 194 -11.76 -7.92 8.43
C LEU A 194 -11.99 -9.43 8.50
N GLY A 195 -13.18 -9.84 8.96
CA GLY A 195 -13.49 -11.26 9.16
C GLY A 195 -13.35 -12.11 7.90
N GLY A 196 -12.81 -13.31 8.05
CA GLY A 196 -12.57 -14.27 6.96
C GLY A 196 -13.84 -14.69 6.22
N GLN A 197 -13.65 -15.29 5.04
CA GLN A 197 -14.71 -15.57 4.06
C GLN A 197 -15.54 -14.32 3.69
N GLY A 198 -14.98 -13.13 3.91
CA GLY A 198 -15.62 -11.84 3.64
C GLY A 198 -15.09 -11.18 2.36
N GLY A 199 -15.49 -9.94 2.17
CA GLY A 199 -14.92 -9.11 1.12
C GLY A 199 -15.30 -7.64 1.21
N ILE A 200 -14.61 -6.81 0.43
CA ILE A 200 -14.99 -5.42 0.21
C ILE A 200 -15.21 -5.19 -1.29
N VAL A 201 -16.32 -4.54 -1.63
CA VAL A 201 -16.61 -4.08 -2.99
C VAL A 201 -16.18 -2.64 -3.10
N GLY A 202 -15.00 -2.44 -3.67
CA GLY A 202 -14.35 -1.13 -3.74
C GLY A 202 -15.07 -0.15 -4.68
N PRO A 203 -14.85 1.17 -4.49
CA PRO A 203 -14.02 1.77 -3.44
C PRO A 203 -14.79 1.91 -2.12
N VAL A 204 -14.12 1.60 -1.01
CA VAL A 204 -14.64 1.73 0.36
C VAL A 204 -13.60 2.43 1.25
N ARG A 205 -14.09 3.23 2.21
CA ARG A 205 -13.29 3.76 3.31
C ARG A 205 -13.73 3.18 4.66
N MET A 206 -12.78 2.95 5.56
CA MET A 206 -13.05 2.39 6.89
C MET A 206 -12.23 3.09 7.98
N GLY A 207 -12.86 3.39 9.12
CA GLY A 207 -12.20 3.91 10.33
C GLY A 207 -11.44 2.83 11.13
N PHE A 208 -10.61 3.25 12.09
CA PHE A 208 -9.81 2.37 12.93
C PHE A 208 -10.68 1.62 13.97
N GLY A 209 -10.20 0.49 14.47
CA GLY A 209 -10.92 -0.28 15.50
C GLY A 209 -12.17 -1.01 14.99
N ASN A 210 -12.50 -0.92 13.70
CA ASN A 210 -13.68 -1.56 13.16
C ASN A 210 -13.48 -3.08 13.04
N VAL A 211 -14.54 -3.81 13.35
CA VAL A 211 -14.59 -5.28 13.31
C VAL A 211 -15.70 -5.70 12.35
N VAL A 212 -15.33 -6.27 11.22
CA VAL A 212 -16.25 -6.86 10.25
C VAL A 212 -16.44 -8.34 10.59
N ALA A 213 -17.69 -8.77 10.76
CA ALA A 213 -17.99 -10.17 11.01
C ALA A 213 -17.60 -11.05 9.80
N ALA A 214 -17.15 -12.28 10.06
CA ALA A 214 -16.86 -13.26 9.01
C ALA A 214 -18.05 -13.47 8.07
N GLY A 215 -17.77 -13.78 6.80
CA GLY A 215 -18.81 -13.96 5.78
C GLY A 215 -19.44 -12.65 5.27
N THR A 216 -18.99 -11.49 5.75
CA THR A 216 -19.57 -10.20 5.36
C THR A 216 -18.91 -9.62 4.11
N VAL A 217 -19.73 -9.22 3.14
CA VAL A 217 -19.29 -8.42 1.98
C VAL A 217 -19.71 -6.96 2.18
N LEU A 218 -18.74 -6.10 2.49
CA LEU A 218 -18.96 -4.67 2.71
C LEU A 218 -19.00 -3.92 1.38
N ARG A 219 -19.97 -2.99 1.24
CA ARG A 219 -20.25 -2.25 -0.02
C ARG A 219 -20.35 -0.74 0.19
N GLU A 220 -20.28 -0.31 1.44
CA GLU A 220 -20.48 1.06 1.91
C GLU A 220 -19.32 1.45 2.80
N ASP A 221 -19.03 2.75 2.85
CA ASP A 221 -18.03 3.29 3.77
C ASP A 221 -18.46 3.09 5.23
N CYS A 222 -17.50 2.78 6.11
CA CYS A 222 -17.70 2.77 7.55
C CYS A 222 -16.70 3.72 8.21
N LEU A 223 -17.01 5.02 8.18
CA LEU A 223 -16.08 6.08 8.60
C LEU A 223 -15.94 6.23 10.12
N ALA A 224 -16.93 5.75 10.88
CA ALA A 224 -16.85 5.76 12.33
C ALA A 224 -15.82 4.72 12.80
N ASP A 225 -15.09 5.05 13.86
CA ASP A 225 -14.16 4.14 14.49
C ASP A 225 -14.88 3.19 15.47
N SER A 226 -14.25 2.06 15.79
CA SER A 226 -14.64 1.13 16.86
C SER A 226 -16.08 0.61 16.76
N ARG A 227 -16.50 0.20 15.55
CA ARG A 227 -17.82 -0.41 15.31
C ARG A 227 -17.70 -1.90 15.00
N LEU A 228 -18.67 -2.66 15.49
CA LEU A 228 -18.96 -4.00 14.99
C LEU A 228 -19.89 -3.90 13.78
N ILE A 229 -19.48 -4.49 12.66
CA ILE A 229 -20.19 -4.45 11.39
C ILE A 229 -20.69 -5.87 11.09
N PRO A 230 -21.95 -6.19 11.45
CA PRO A 230 -22.54 -7.47 11.10
C PRO A 230 -22.90 -7.51 9.61
N GLY A 231 -22.88 -8.72 9.04
CA GLY A 231 -23.32 -8.95 7.67
C GLY A 231 -24.78 -8.55 7.48
N ARG A 232 -25.08 -7.85 6.38
CA ARG A 232 -26.45 -7.53 5.96
C ARG A 232 -26.93 -8.53 4.92
N SER A 233 -28.10 -9.11 5.13
CA SER A 233 -28.79 -9.88 4.08
C SER A 233 -29.32 -8.91 3.01
N THR A 234 -28.92 -9.12 1.76
CA THR A 234 -29.49 -8.38 0.63
C THR A 234 -30.83 -9.00 0.25
N SER A 235 -31.90 -8.20 0.11
CA SER A 235 -33.14 -8.69 -0.49
C SER A 235 -32.85 -9.11 -1.94
N GLY A 236 -32.97 -10.40 -2.26
CA GLY A 236 -32.80 -10.88 -3.64
C GLY A 236 -33.80 -10.20 -4.56
N LYS A 237 -33.32 -9.38 -5.48
CA LYS A 237 -34.14 -8.73 -6.52
C LYS A 237 -33.43 -8.85 -7.85
N VAL A 238 -34.14 -9.36 -8.86
CA VAL A 238 -33.68 -9.33 -10.25
C VAL A 238 -34.05 -7.97 -10.83
N LYS A 239 -33.09 -7.29 -11.45
CA LYS A 239 -33.28 -6.00 -12.12
C LYS A 239 -32.67 -6.09 -13.52
N GLU A 240 -33.18 -5.29 -14.44
CA GLU A 240 -32.57 -5.08 -15.74
C GLU A 240 -31.14 -4.53 -15.56
N TYR A 241 -30.17 -5.16 -16.22
CA TYR A 241 -28.79 -4.70 -16.21
C TYR A 241 -28.63 -3.50 -17.16
N ARG A 242 -28.13 -2.38 -16.62
CA ARG A 242 -27.83 -1.17 -17.38
C ARG A 242 -26.36 -0.79 -17.17
N SER A 243 -25.60 -0.80 -18.26
CA SER A 243 -24.19 -0.42 -18.28
C SER A 243 -24.01 1.06 -17.95
N ALA A 244 -22.90 1.41 -17.28
CA ALA A 244 -22.47 2.77 -16.96
C ALA A 244 -23.48 3.63 -16.16
N LEU A 245 -24.31 2.99 -15.32
CA LEU A 245 -25.32 3.66 -14.49
C LEU A 245 -24.70 4.54 -13.39
N TYR A 246 -23.53 4.16 -12.86
CA TYR A 246 -22.80 4.85 -11.78
C TYR A 246 -23.70 5.47 -10.69
N PRO A 247 -24.51 4.66 -9.97
CA PRO A 247 -25.49 5.16 -9.01
C PRO A 247 -24.87 5.96 -7.85
N ASN A 248 -23.59 5.69 -7.54
CA ASN A 248 -22.84 6.37 -6.48
C ASN A 248 -21.66 7.18 -7.05
N LEU A 249 -21.87 7.89 -8.16
CA LEU A 249 -20.83 8.62 -8.89
C LEU A 249 -19.98 9.51 -7.98
N ILE A 250 -20.63 10.32 -7.13
CA ILE A 250 -19.96 11.26 -6.22
C ILE A 250 -19.09 10.49 -5.22
N ARG A 251 -19.64 9.46 -4.55
CA ARG A 251 -18.88 8.64 -3.59
C ARG A 251 -17.65 7.99 -4.23
N VAL A 252 -17.78 7.47 -5.45
CA VAL A 252 -16.65 6.86 -6.17
C VAL A 252 -15.59 7.91 -6.45
N ALA A 253 -15.97 9.10 -6.93
CA ALA A 253 -15.03 10.20 -7.16
C ALA A 253 -14.33 10.62 -5.85
N GLU A 254 -15.08 10.86 -4.78
CA GLU A 254 -14.55 11.23 -3.46
C GLU A 254 -13.57 10.20 -2.92
N ASN A 255 -13.93 8.91 -2.93
CA ASN A 255 -13.07 7.88 -2.37
C ASN A 255 -11.74 7.75 -3.15
N ASN A 256 -11.77 7.91 -4.47
CA ASN A 256 -10.53 7.91 -5.26
C ASN A 256 -9.66 9.15 -5.01
N ILE A 257 -10.28 10.34 -4.90
CA ILE A 257 -9.56 11.58 -4.58
C ILE A 257 -8.92 11.48 -3.20
N ILE A 258 -9.65 10.99 -2.19
CA ILE A 258 -9.13 10.80 -0.83
C ILE A 258 -8.02 9.76 -0.80
N TYR A 259 -8.12 8.68 -1.58
CA TYR A 259 -7.05 7.71 -1.71
C TYR A 259 -5.77 8.34 -2.28
N LEU A 260 -5.89 9.13 -3.37
CA LEU A 260 -4.77 9.88 -3.96
C LEU A 260 -4.16 10.87 -2.95
N ALA A 261 -4.99 11.58 -2.21
CA ALA A 261 -4.56 12.51 -1.16
C ALA A 261 -3.79 11.80 -0.03
N ASN A 262 -4.20 10.58 0.35
CA ASN A 262 -3.45 9.76 1.30
C ASN A 262 -2.11 9.28 0.75
N LEU A 263 -2.01 8.94 -0.55
CA LEU A 263 -0.71 8.65 -1.16
C LEU A 263 0.22 9.87 -1.15
N ALA A 264 -0.32 11.08 -1.31
CA ALA A 264 0.46 12.32 -1.18
C ALA A 264 0.96 12.50 0.27
N ALA A 265 0.09 12.36 1.27
CA ALA A 265 0.49 12.40 2.68
C ALA A 265 1.54 11.32 3.02
N LEU A 266 1.44 10.13 2.45
CA LEU A 266 2.42 9.06 2.66
C LEU A 266 3.76 9.38 2.01
N SER A 267 3.74 10.08 0.87
CA SER A 267 4.95 10.55 0.20
C SER A 267 5.69 11.56 1.08
N GLU A 268 4.97 12.50 1.71
CA GLU A 268 5.54 13.45 2.68
C GLU A 268 6.17 12.74 3.87
N TRP A 269 5.48 11.74 4.42
CA TRP A 269 6.02 10.91 5.51
C TRP A 269 7.31 10.20 5.08
N TYR A 270 7.36 9.65 3.87
CA TYR A 270 8.54 8.95 3.40
C TYR A 270 9.73 9.88 3.14
N VAL A 271 9.47 11.06 2.58
CA VAL A 271 10.49 12.07 2.29
C VAL A 271 11.09 12.64 3.57
N HIS A 272 10.25 13.03 4.52
CA HIS A 272 10.69 13.80 5.70
C HIS A 272 10.97 12.94 6.92
N VAL A 273 10.32 11.78 7.06
CA VAL A 273 10.44 10.93 8.25
C VAL A 273 11.12 9.61 7.91
N ARG A 274 10.62 8.80 6.98
CA ARG A 274 11.22 7.47 6.72
C ARG A 274 12.68 7.55 6.26
N LYS A 275 13.00 8.50 5.38
CA LYS A 275 14.36 8.72 4.85
C LYS A 275 15.40 8.70 5.97
N GLN A 276 15.12 9.44 7.03
CA GLN A 276 15.99 9.59 8.19
C GLN A 276 16.35 8.26 8.86
N PHE A 277 15.40 7.32 8.94
CA PHE A 277 15.64 6.00 9.54
C PHE A 277 16.34 5.03 8.59
N LEU A 278 16.19 5.24 7.28
CA LEU A 278 16.78 4.40 6.25
C LEU A 278 18.22 4.84 5.93
N ASP A 279 18.54 6.13 5.92
CA ASP A 279 19.88 6.64 5.57
C ASP A 279 21.01 6.03 6.41
N GLY A 280 20.71 5.57 7.64
CA GLY A 280 21.66 4.90 8.53
C GLY A 280 21.75 3.37 8.38
N GLN A 281 21.05 2.77 7.43
CA GLN A 281 20.96 1.32 7.25
C GLN A 281 21.68 0.85 5.98
N GLU A 282 22.12 -0.42 6.00
CA GLU A 282 22.61 -1.12 4.81
C GLU A 282 21.55 -1.03 3.69
N PHE A 283 21.96 -0.54 2.51
CA PHE A 283 21.09 -0.30 1.34
C PHE A 283 19.90 0.64 1.56
N GLY A 284 19.82 1.34 2.69
CA GLY A 284 18.70 2.20 3.04
C GLY A 284 18.32 3.24 1.98
N PRO A 285 19.28 3.96 1.35
CA PRO A 285 18.96 4.86 0.24
C PRO A 285 18.29 4.17 -0.97
N LEU A 286 18.65 2.91 -1.26
CA LEU A 286 18.03 2.14 -2.35
C LEU A 286 16.61 1.70 -1.99
N ILE A 287 16.39 1.29 -0.73
CA ILE A 287 15.06 0.97 -0.20
C ILE A 287 14.16 2.21 -0.22
N HIS A 288 14.69 3.36 0.22
CA HIS A 288 13.98 4.64 0.21
C HIS A 288 13.58 5.05 -1.21
N ALA A 289 14.48 4.93 -2.18
CA ALA A 289 14.18 5.16 -3.59
C ALA A 289 13.08 4.20 -4.08
N GLY A 290 13.14 2.92 -3.71
CA GLY A 290 12.11 1.92 -4.00
C GLY A 290 10.73 2.33 -3.45
N LEU A 291 10.67 2.78 -2.19
CA LEU A 291 9.41 3.25 -1.57
C LEU A 291 8.78 4.40 -2.35
N LEU A 292 9.57 5.42 -2.70
CA LEU A 292 9.09 6.57 -3.47
C LEU A 292 8.65 6.17 -4.89
N ASP A 293 9.38 5.26 -5.55
CA ASP A 293 8.98 4.75 -6.86
C ASP A 293 7.68 3.93 -6.80
N ARG A 294 7.46 3.16 -5.73
CA ARG A 294 6.18 2.45 -5.51
C ARG A 294 5.02 3.41 -5.30
N LEU A 295 5.18 4.47 -4.51
CA LEU A 295 4.12 5.48 -4.37
C LEU A 295 3.86 6.24 -5.68
N SER A 296 4.91 6.56 -6.43
CA SER A 296 4.80 7.20 -7.75
C SER A 296 4.05 6.31 -8.75
N SER A 297 4.40 5.03 -8.82
CA SER A 297 3.69 4.03 -9.63
C SER A 297 2.22 3.89 -9.21
N ALA A 298 1.95 3.83 -7.90
CA ALA A 298 0.60 3.74 -7.38
C ALA A 298 -0.24 4.96 -7.75
N ARG A 299 0.32 6.17 -7.59
CA ARG A 299 -0.35 7.42 -7.99
C ARG A 299 -0.68 7.42 -9.48
N LYS A 300 0.28 7.06 -10.34
CA LYS A 300 0.07 6.97 -11.81
C LYS A 300 -1.03 5.97 -12.16
N GLU A 301 -1.02 4.80 -11.55
CA GLU A 301 -2.06 3.79 -11.78
C GLU A 301 -3.43 4.26 -11.27
N ARG A 302 -3.52 4.87 -10.09
CA ARG A 302 -4.78 5.42 -9.55
C ARG A 302 -5.34 6.54 -10.44
N LEU A 303 -4.51 7.47 -10.88
CA LEU A 303 -4.91 8.53 -11.82
C LEU A 303 -5.44 7.95 -13.14
N LYS A 304 -4.72 7.00 -13.73
CA LYS A 304 -5.17 6.30 -14.94
C LYS A 304 -6.54 5.64 -14.76
N ARG A 305 -6.80 5.03 -13.59
CA ARG A 305 -8.11 4.41 -13.30
C ARG A 305 -9.20 5.45 -13.08
N TYR A 306 -8.89 6.54 -12.38
CA TYR A 306 -9.81 7.65 -12.19
C TYR A 306 -10.19 8.33 -13.51
N GLU A 307 -9.22 8.57 -14.40
CA GLU A 307 -9.45 9.11 -15.75
C GLU A 307 -10.35 8.20 -16.58
N ALA A 308 -10.09 6.89 -16.59
CA ALA A 308 -10.92 5.92 -17.30
C ALA A 308 -12.37 5.91 -16.79
N PHE A 309 -12.54 5.96 -15.46
CA PHE A 309 -13.83 6.11 -14.79
C PHE A 309 -14.54 7.41 -15.21
N ALA A 310 -13.88 8.55 -15.07
CA ALA A 310 -14.44 9.87 -15.36
C ALA A 310 -14.86 10.00 -16.83
N ARG A 311 -14.03 9.55 -17.77
CA ARG A 311 -14.35 9.54 -19.20
C ARG A 311 -15.55 8.66 -19.52
N ARG A 312 -15.60 7.45 -18.95
CA ARG A 312 -16.74 6.53 -19.16
C ARG A 312 -18.02 7.10 -18.57
N ALA A 313 -17.95 7.66 -17.37
CA ALA A 313 -19.09 8.31 -16.72
C ALA A 313 -19.61 9.50 -17.55
N SER A 314 -18.70 10.29 -18.14
CA SER A 314 -19.03 11.44 -19.00
C SER A 314 -19.58 11.05 -20.37
N ALA A 315 -19.13 9.93 -20.95
CA ALA A 315 -19.54 9.49 -22.29
C ALA A 315 -20.85 8.68 -22.31
N ALA A 316 -21.27 8.15 -21.17
CA ALA A 316 -22.52 7.39 -21.07
C ALA A 316 -23.73 8.30 -21.35
N ASP A 317 -24.64 7.88 -22.23
CA ASP A 317 -25.90 8.56 -22.52
C ASP A 317 -26.87 8.34 -21.35
N PRO A 318 -27.11 9.35 -20.50
CA PRO A 318 -27.91 9.14 -19.32
C PRO A 318 -29.37 9.35 -19.68
N SER A 319 -30.15 8.27 -19.54
CA SER A 319 -31.61 8.33 -19.35
C SER A 319 -32.03 9.10 -18.07
N GLY A 320 -31.10 9.79 -17.42
CA GLY A 320 -31.28 10.57 -16.20
C GLY A 320 -31.53 12.06 -16.44
N SER A 321 -31.66 12.78 -15.33
CA SER A 321 -31.93 14.22 -15.29
C SER A 321 -30.84 15.06 -15.98
N GLU A 322 -31.19 16.29 -16.37
CA GLU A 322 -30.22 17.27 -16.88
C GLU A 322 -29.11 17.58 -15.88
N GLU A 323 -29.42 17.56 -14.58
CA GLU A 323 -28.44 17.70 -13.51
C GLU A 323 -27.42 16.55 -13.53
N THR A 324 -27.87 15.29 -13.65
CA THR A 324 -26.97 14.13 -13.75
C THR A 324 -26.04 14.23 -14.97
N ARG A 325 -26.53 14.74 -16.11
CA ARG A 325 -25.70 15.01 -17.30
C ARG A 325 -24.62 16.02 -17.01
N ARG A 326 -24.98 17.13 -16.36
CA ARG A 326 -24.07 18.21 -16.03
C ARG A 326 -22.93 17.71 -15.12
N LEU A 327 -23.26 17.00 -14.04
CA LEU A 327 -22.28 16.48 -13.09
C LEU A 327 -21.28 15.50 -13.75
N ARG A 328 -21.77 14.62 -14.62
CA ARG A 328 -20.91 13.68 -15.36
C ARG A 328 -19.95 14.37 -16.32
N LYS A 329 -20.42 15.40 -17.04
CA LYS A 329 -19.57 16.22 -17.91
C LYS A 329 -18.51 17.00 -17.13
N GLU A 330 -18.89 17.56 -15.97
CA GLU A 330 -17.97 18.26 -15.08
C GLU A 330 -16.88 17.33 -14.54
N LEU A 331 -17.23 16.11 -14.12
CA LEU A 331 -16.27 15.09 -13.70
C LEU A 331 -15.29 14.74 -14.84
N GLY A 332 -15.80 14.52 -16.06
CA GLY A 332 -14.97 14.22 -17.22
C GLY A 332 -14.02 15.36 -17.60
N GLY A 333 -14.46 16.61 -17.46
CA GLY A 333 -13.67 17.80 -17.81
C GLY A 333 -12.65 18.26 -16.76
N THR A 334 -12.51 17.55 -15.65
CA THR A 334 -11.65 17.96 -14.52
C THR A 334 -10.49 16.99 -14.24
N VAL A 335 -10.34 15.94 -15.05
CA VAL A 335 -9.25 14.95 -14.93
C VAL A 335 -7.88 15.62 -14.93
N ASP A 336 -7.62 16.53 -15.86
CA ASP A 336 -6.33 17.22 -15.98
C ASP A 336 -6.00 18.04 -14.73
N LYS A 337 -7.02 18.61 -14.08
CA LYS A 337 -6.85 19.35 -12.81
C LYS A 337 -6.46 18.42 -11.67
N ILE A 338 -7.09 17.24 -11.58
CA ILE A 338 -6.72 16.22 -10.57
C ILE A 338 -5.31 15.68 -10.81
N GLN A 339 -4.92 15.50 -12.07
CA GLN A 339 -3.56 15.12 -12.43
C GLN A 339 -2.55 16.20 -12.02
N ALA A 340 -2.82 17.48 -12.32
CA ALA A 340 -1.95 18.59 -11.92
C ALA A 340 -1.79 18.67 -10.39
N LEU A 341 -2.86 18.45 -9.63
CA LEU A 341 -2.79 18.38 -8.16
C LEU A 341 -1.89 17.25 -7.64
N CYS A 342 -1.81 16.13 -8.36
CA CYS A 342 -0.93 15.02 -8.01
C CYS A 342 0.55 15.27 -8.35
N GLU A 343 0.83 16.24 -9.21
CA GLU A 343 2.16 16.66 -9.62
C GLU A 343 2.68 17.85 -8.81
N ASP A 344 1.77 18.60 -8.17
CA ASP A 344 2.12 19.68 -7.25
C ASP A 344 2.94 19.14 -6.06
N LYS A 345 4.07 19.79 -5.79
CA LYS A 345 5.03 19.41 -4.75
C LYS A 345 4.92 20.29 -3.51
N GLY A 346 3.96 21.22 -3.47
CA GLY A 346 3.78 22.12 -2.34
C GLY A 346 2.46 21.88 -1.63
N VAL A 347 2.51 21.74 -0.30
CA VAL A 347 1.42 22.26 0.52
C VAL A 347 1.77 23.73 0.73
N PRO A 348 0.92 24.69 0.32
CA PRO A 348 1.17 26.11 0.55
C PRO A 348 1.47 26.41 2.02
N ASP A 349 2.14 27.53 2.30
CA ASP A 349 2.30 28.06 3.66
C ASP A 349 0.94 28.10 4.36
N SER A 350 0.76 27.14 5.28
CA SER A 350 -0.52 26.82 5.89
C SER A 350 -0.29 26.33 7.32
N PRO A 351 -1.34 26.25 8.17
CA PRO A 351 -1.24 25.65 9.50
C PRO A 351 -0.64 24.22 9.51
N ALA A 352 -0.73 23.51 8.38
CA ALA A 352 -0.09 22.22 8.19
C ALA A 352 1.44 22.31 8.19
N ALA A 353 2.03 23.37 7.63
CA ALA A 353 3.47 23.60 7.63
C ALA A 353 4.01 23.87 9.04
N ALA A 354 3.32 24.68 9.84
CA ALA A 354 3.69 24.90 11.25
C ALA A 354 3.62 23.59 12.07
N SER A 355 2.59 22.77 11.83
CA SER A 355 2.46 21.45 12.46
C SER A 355 3.57 20.49 12.03
N ARG A 356 3.97 20.53 10.74
CA ARG A 356 5.10 19.78 10.20
C ARG A 356 6.39 20.15 10.92
N ASP A 357 6.72 21.43 10.96
CA ASP A 357 8.00 21.89 11.48
C ASP A 357 8.10 21.58 12.99
N THR A 358 6.99 21.75 13.72
CA THR A 358 6.87 21.33 15.13
C THR A 358 7.13 19.83 15.28
N PHE A 359 6.48 19.01 14.45
CA PHE A 359 6.64 17.56 14.47
C PHE A 359 8.07 17.12 14.13
N LEU A 360 8.65 17.63 13.03
CA LEU A 360 9.99 17.27 12.58
C LEU A 360 11.07 17.69 13.59
N ALA A 361 10.93 18.86 14.23
CA ALA A 361 11.84 19.26 15.30
C ALA A 361 11.76 18.33 16.52
N ALA A 362 10.56 17.84 16.87
CA ALA A 362 10.39 16.88 17.94
C ALA A 362 10.93 15.48 17.56
N MET A 363 10.73 15.06 16.32
CA MET A 363 11.27 13.81 15.77
C MET A 363 12.79 13.78 15.81
N GLU A 364 13.45 14.87 15.41
CA GLU A 364 14.90 14.98 15.44
C GLU A 364 15.44 14.81 16.88
N ARG A 365 14.80 15.46 17.86
CA ARG A 365 15.14 15.27 19.28
C ARG A 365 14.91 13.83 19.75
N ALA A 366 13.83 13.19 19.33
CA ALA A 366 13.52 11.80 19.70
C ALA A 366 14.59 10.83 19.16
N ARG A 367 15.08 11.06 17.94
CA ARG A 367 16.16 10.26 17.33
C ARG A 367 17.51 10.44 18.01
N GLN A 368 17.80 11.64 18.51
CA GLN A 368 19.03 11.90 19.28
C GLN A 368 19.06 11.18 20.64
N GLY A 369 17.90 10.75 21.14
CA GLY A 369 17.76 10.05 22.42
C GLY A 369 18.26 8.60 22.44
N GLY A 370 18.65 8.01 21.30
CA GLY A 370 19.27 6.68 21.23
C GLY A 370 19.03 5.95 19.90
N PRO A 371 19.67 4.78 19.68
CA PRO A 371 19.61 4.02 18.42
C PRO A 371 18.33 3.20 18.26
N GLY A 372 17.19 3.74 18.72
CA GLY A 372 15.89 3.06 18.61
C GLY A 372 15.53 2.78 17.16
N SER A 373 14.85 1.66 16.91
CA SER A 373 14.26 1.37 15.60
C SER A 373 13.19 2.41 15.23
N TYR A 374 12.79 2.44 13.96
CA TYR A 374 11.68 3.29 13.50
C TYR A 374 10.42 3.08 14.35
N ILE A 375 10.02 1.82 14.56
CA ILE A 375 8.82 1.46 15.32
C ILE A 375 8.89 2.00 16.75
N GLU A 376 9.98 1.69 17.46
CA GLU A 376 10.16 2.12 18.86
C GLU A 376 10.15 3.65 18.98
N THR A 377 10.82 4.34 18.05
CA THR A 377 10.90 5.80 18.06
C THR A 377 9.53 6.44 17.87
N ILE A 378 8.74 5.96 16.90
CA ILE A 378 7.40 6.49 16.63
C ILE A 378 6.44 6.21 17.79
N GLN A 379 6.51 5.02 18.38
CA GLN A 379 5.65 4.63 19.51
C GLN A 379 5.99 5.36 20.81
N ALA A 380 7.25 5.77 20.99
CA ALA A 380 7.69 6.54 22.15
C ALA A 380 7.32 8.03 22.07
N LEU A 381 6.76 8.51 20.94
CA LEU A 381 6.39 9.91 20.81
C LEU A 381 5.29 10.30 21.80
N PRO A 382 5.43 11.45 22.50
CA PRO A 382 4.34 11.98 23.31
C PRO A 382 3.09 12.25 22.46
N ALA A 383 1.90 12.07 23.06
CA ALA A 383 0.62 12.23 22.37
C ALA A 383 0.46 13.60 21.67
N GLU A 384 0.99 14.67 22.27
CA GLU A 384 1.04 16.03 21.68
C GLU A 384 1.84 16.06 20.37
N VAL A 385 2.97 15.36 20.32
CA VAL A 385 3.83 15.27 19.14
C VAL A 385 3.15 14.45 18.05
N SER A 386 2.64 13.24 18.37
CA SER A 386 1.88 12.44 17.42
C SER A 386 0.68 13.21 16.85
N SER A 387 -0.01 13.97 17.70
CA SER A 387 -1.13 14.82 17.28
C SER A 387 -0.69 15.93 16.30
N ALA A 388 0.49 16.52 16.50
CA ALA A 388 1.05 17.49 15.56
C ALA A 388 1.35 16.86 14.19
N GLY A 389 1.95 15.67 14.17
CA GLY A 389 2.18 14.92 12.92
C GLY A 389 0.88 14.57 12.21
N THR A 390 -0.15 14.13 12.95
CA THR A 390 -1.46 13.83 12.37
C THR A 390 -2.12 15.07 11.81
N ARG A 391 -2.03 16.23 12.48
CA ARG A 391 -2.55 17.51 11.95
C ARG A 391 -1.83 17.94 10.68
N TRP A 392 -0.51 17.80 10.62
CA TRP A 392 0.26 18.08 9.42
C TRP A 392 -0.22 17.24 8.22
N LEU A 393 -0.21 15.91 8.37
CA LEU A 393 -0.58 15.00 7.28
C LEU A 393 -2.05 15.14 6.89
N ARG A 394 -2.93 15.40 7.85
CA ARG A 394 -4.33 15.71 7.59
C ARG A 394 -4.48 16.98 6.77
N GLY A 395 -3.70 18.02 7.08
CA GLY A 395 -3.68 19.25 6.29
C GLY A 395 -3.29 19.02 4.83
N VAL A 396 -2.38 18.07 4.54
CA VAL A 396 -2.07 17.65 3.17
C VAL A 396 -3.28 17.04 2.47
N VAL A 397 -3.98 16.13 3.16
CA VAL A 397 -5.18 15.47 2.63
C VAL A 397 -6.31 16.48 2.40
N GLU A 398 -6.57 17.35 3.38
CA GLU A 398 -7.61 18.37 3.33
C GLU A 398 -7.35 19.41 2.23
N HIS A 399 -6.09 19.83 2.05
CA HIS A 399 -5.70 20.73 0.97
C HIS A 399 -5.99 20.11 -0.40
N PHE A 400 -5.53 18.88 -0.64
CA PHE A 400 -5.79 18.15 -1.89
C PHE A 400 -7.29 18.05 -2.17
N CYS A 401 -8.08 17.66 -1.15
CA CYS A 401 -9.53 17.52 -1.28
C CYS A 401 -10.22 18.87 -1.53
N ALA A 402 -9.76 19.96 -0.90
CA ALA A 402 -10.30 21.29 -1.11
C ALA A 402 -10.06 21.78 -2.55
N GLU A 403 -8.85 21.61 -3.09
CA GLU A 403 -8.56 21.98 -4.49
C GLU A 403 -9.39 21.13 -5.48
N ALA A 404 -9.52 19.83 -5.22
CA ALA A 404 -10.36 18.96 -6.03
C ALA A 404 -11.83 19.39 -6.01
N SER A 405 -12.36 19.78 -4.84
CA SER A 405 -13.73 20.30 -4.71
C SER A 405 -13.91 21.63 -5.45
N ARG A 406 -12.94 22.55 -5.38
CA ARG A 406 -12.96 23.82 -6.16
C ARG A 406 -12.89 23.59 -7.66
N ALA A 407 -12.22 22.52 -8.11
CA ALA A 407 -12.17 22.14 -9.51
C ALA A 407 -13.53 21.63 -10.04
N MET A 408 -14.40 21.12 -9.16
CA MET A 408 -15.69 20.46 -9.45
C MET A 408 -16.85 21.02 -8.57
N PRO A 409 -17.14 22.33 -8.62
CA PRO A 409 -18.13 22.96 -7.74
C PRO A 409 -19.54 22.38 -7.84
N GLY A 410 -19.94 21.84 -9.00
CA GLY A 410 -21.26 21.25 -9.17
C GLY A 410 -21.43 19.92 -8.43
N LEU A 411 -20.35 19.14 -8.27
CA LEU A 411 -20.40 17.85 -7.58
C LEU A 411 -20.53 17.98 -6.06
N ARG A 412 -20.24 19.17 -5.50
CA ARG A 412 -20.26 19.44 -4.04
C ARG A 412 -19.51 18.36 -3.25
N LEU A 413 -18.34 17.98 -3.75
CA LEU A 413 -17.50 16.95 -3.14
C LEU A 413 -17.19 17.30 -1.68
N PHE A 414 -17.26 16.28 -0.83
CA PHE A 414 -16.98 16.32 0.61
C PHE A 414 -17.98 17.18 1.41
N GLY A 415 -19.12 17.54 0.80
CA GLY A 415 -20.25 18.16 1.49
C GLY A 415 -20.86 17.20 2.52
N LYS A 416 -21.19 17.72 3.71
CA LYS A 416 -21.95 16.98 4.73
C LYS A 416 -23.43 16.92 4.39
#